data_AF-A0A8J2I4N2-F1
#
_entry.id   AF-A0A8J2I4N2-F1
#
_cell.length_a   1.000
_cell.length_b   1.000
_cell.length_c   1.000
_cell.angle_alpha   90.00
_cell.angle_beta   90.00
_cell.angle_gamma   90.00
#
_symmetry.space_group_name_H-M   'P 1'
#
loop_
_entity.id
_entity.type
_entity.pdbx_description
1 polymer ?
#
loop_
_entity_poly.entity_id
_entity_poly.type
_entity_poly.pdbx_seq_one_letter_code
_entity_poly.pdbx_strand_id
1 'polypeptide(L)'
;MCFGRKPSATDPESRKNAEIEKNLRGDRKRAEREVKLLLLGAGESGKSTVLKQMRIINAGGFQSLERKTWRATIFNNLVSAFQTIYAAMHEDDIDFEDDDNIRYSEMVNSAPDIGTEEPMPEEFYTAFNSLWADKGVQLTILKGNQYALHDNLNYFFQNIDRLFQKDFLPTDQDILRTRLRTTGISETIFELGNLTYKMVDVGGQRSERKKWIHVFDNVQVVLFLVAISGYDHVLVEDRNGNQMHEALMLFESISNSKYFEKSALILFLNKIDLFTEKIAGGMSPIRRTFSDYTGGDRDVEAGKEFFANKFRNLVRQPKKEVYVHYTNATDTNLLKITMASMGALRRAIVVVLHTQPGRALARPSEKPGRTLTRAIDPPALELDSPPGGTGVTTDF
;
A
#
# COMPACT_ATOMS: atom_id res chain seq x y z
N MET A 1 12.04 15.71 -66.55
CA MET A 1 12.69 15.82 -65.21
C MET A 1 11.82 16.70 -64.34
N CYS A 2 11.05 16.13 -63.42
CA CYS A 2 10.28 16.90 -62.43
C CYS A 2 11.14 17.07 -61.18
N PHE A 3 11.82 18.21 -61.06
CA PHE A 3 12.56 18.56 -59.85
C PHE A 3 11.57 19.05 -58.79
N GLY A 4 11.34 18.22 -57.77
CA GLY A 4 10.58 18.60 -56.58
C GLY A 4 11.25 19.79 -55.88
N ARG A 5 10.49 20.87 -55.72
CA ARG A 5 10.87 22.13 -55.07
C ARG A 5 11.25 21.83 -53.60
N LYS A 6 12.45 22.19 -53.16
CA LYS A 6 12.83 22.13 -51.74
C LYS A 6 11.88 23.05 -50.94
N PRO A 7 11.29 22.61 -49.82
CA PRO A 7 10.42 23.45 -49.01
C PRO A 7 11.20 24.67 -48.50
N SER A 8 10.70 25.88 -48.77
CA SER A 8 11.27 27.12 -48.21
C SER A 8 10.86 27.26 -46.75
N ALA A 9 11.80 27.62 -45.87
CA ALA A 9 11.60 27.83 -44.43
C ALA A 9 10.57 28.92 -44.03
N THR A 10 9.95 29.57 -45.02
CA THR A 10 8.88 30.57 -44.91
C THR A 10 7.47 29.99 -45.09
N ASP A 11 7.34 28.72 -45.45
CA ASP A 11 6.04 28.06 -45.62
C ASP A 11 5.39 27.80 -44.23
N PRO A 12 4.17 28.33 -43.97
CA PRO A 12 3.42 28.08 -42.74
C PRO A 12 3.25 26.59 -42.41
N GLU A 13 3.11 25.72 -43.42
CA GLU A 13 3.02 24.27 -43.21
C GLU A 13 4.35 23.66 -42.76
N SER A 14 5.48 24.11 -43.33
CA SER A 14 6.80 23.67 -42.90
C SER A 14 7.11 24.08 -41.45
N ARG A 15 6.60 25.23 -40.99
CA ARG A 15 6.74 25.68 -39.60
C ARG A 15 5.90 24.85 -38.64
N LYS A 16 4.63 24.58 -38.99
CA LYS A 16 3.76 23.68 -38.22
C LYS A 16 4.34 22.27 -38.12
N ASN A 17 4.87 21.73 -39.22
CA ASN A 17 5.51 20.41 -39.22
C ASN A 17 6.76 20.38 -38.33
N ALA A 18 7.61 21.41 -38.38
CA ALA A 18 8.78 21.51 -37.51
C ALA A 18 8.40 21.64 -36.02
N GLU A 19 7.31 22.34 -35.72
CA GLU A 19 6.79 22.46 -34.36
C GLU A 19 6.21 21.15 -33.83
N ILE A 20 5.47 20.41 -34.67
CA ILE A 20 4.97 19.07 -34.36
C ILE A 20 6.15 18.12 -34.12
N GLU A 21 7.17 18.10 -35.00
CA GLU A 21 8.37 17.27 -34.80
C GLU A 21 9.11 17.62 -33.50
N LYS A 22 9.20 18.91 -33.16
CA LYS A 22 9.81 19.37 -31.91
C LYS A 22 9.01 18.87 -30.70
N ASN A 23 7.69 18.96 -30.73
CA ASN A 23 6.82 18.45 -29.67
C ASN A 23 6.94 16.93 -29.54
N LEU A 24 6.89 16.19 -30.64
CA LEU A 24 7.09 14.73 -30.67
C LEU A 24 8.45 14.32 -30.10
N ARG A 25 9.52 15.05 -30.43
CA ARG A 25 10.86 14.81 -29.84
C ARG A 25 10.88 15.11 -28.34
N GLY A 26 10.18 16.15 -27.90
CA GLY A 26 10.03 16.50 -26.49
C GLY A 26 9.29 15.40 -25.72
N ASP A 27 8.15 14.96 -26.24
CA ASP A 27 7.33 13.90 -25.66
C ASP A 27 8.08 12.57 -25.63
N ARG A 28 8.84 12.24 -26.68
CA ARG A 28 9.70 11.06 -26.70
C ARG A 28 10.75 11.09 -25.59
N LYS A 29 11.43 12.24 -25.39
CA LYS A 29 12.41 12.40 -24.30
C LYS A 29 11.78 12.32 -22.90
N ARG A 30 10.53 12.81 -22.74
CA ARG A 30 9.78 12.68 -21.48
C ARG A 30 9.38 11.22 -21.24
N ALA A 31 8.84 10.55 -22.26
CA ALA A 31 8.49 9.14 -22.21
C ALA A 31 9.68 8.21 -21.94
N GLU A 32 10.89 8.58 -22.38
CA GLU A 32 12.14 7.85 -22.06
C GLU A 32 12.51 7.89 -20.57
N ARG A 33 12.01 8.88 -19.83
CA ARG A 33 12.23 9.04 -18.38
C ARG A 33 11.00 8.64 -17.56
N GLU A 34 9.91 8.24 -18.23
CA GLU A 34 8.69 7.81 -17.57
C GLU A 34 8.76 6.33 -17.21
N VAL A 35 8.45 6.02 -15.95
CA VAL A 35 8.28 4.66 -15.46
C VAL A 35 6.82 4.49 -15.06
N LYS A 36 6.10 3.60 -15.74
CA LYS A 36 4.72 3.24 -15.42
C LYS A 36 4.71 2.09 -14.42
N LEU A 37 4.10 2.34 -13.27
CA LEU A 37 3.92 1.41 -12.17
C LEU A 37 2.44 1.07 -12.07
N LEU A 38 2.11 -0.21 -12.13
CA LEU A 38 0.74 -0.67 -11.99
C LEU A 38 0.54 -1.31 -10.62
N LEU A 39 -0.38 -0.75 -9.81
CA LEU A 39 -0.74 -1.28 -8.50
C LEU A 39 -1.86 -2.29 -8.66
N LEU A 40 -1.56 -3.56 -8.36
CA LEU A 40 -2.52 -4.66 -8.43
C LEU A 40 -2.64 -5.35 -7.08
N GLY A 41 -3.72 -6.12 -6.92
CA GLY A 41 -3.99 -6.89 -5.72
C GLY A 41 -5.48 -6.96 -5.42
N ALA A 42 -5.89 -7.93 -4.61
CA ALA A 42 -7.27 -8.11 -4.20
C ALA A 42 -7.83 -6.88 -3.45
N GLY A 43 -9.13 -6.86 -3.18
CA GLY A 43 -9.72 -5.88 -2.27
C GLY A 43 -8.95 -5.87 -0.93
N GLU A 44 -8.88 -4.71 -0.28
CA GLU A 44 -8.33 -4.57 1.08
C GLU A 44 -6.82 -4.85 1.26
N SER A 45 -6.08 -5.11 0.18
CA SER A 45 -4.63 -5.37 0.26
C SER A 45 -3.78 -4.14 0.62
N GLY A 46 -4.37 -2.94 0.62
CA GLY A 46 -3.70 -1.68 0.99
C GLY A 46 -3.19 -0.84 -0.18
N LYS A 47 -3.65 -1.08 -1.42
CA LYS A 47 -3.27 -0.29 -2.63
C LYS A 47 -3.47 1.21 -2.42
N SER A 48 -4.69 1.61 -2.08
CA SER A 48 -5.05 3.01 -1.86
C SER A 48 -4.25 3.61 -0.69
N THR A 49 -3.92 2.81 0.34
CA THR A 49 -3.07 3.26 1.46
C THR A 49 -1.64 3.55 1.01
N VAL A 50 -1.05 2.67 0.19
CA VAL A 50 0.27 2.92 -0.41
C VAL A 50 0.24 4.17 -1.29
N LEU A 51 -0.82 4.36 -2.09
CA LEU A 51 -0.97 5.57 -2.92
C LEU A 51 -1.08 6.85 -2.08
N LYS A 52 -1.91 6.83 -1.03
CA LYS A 52 -2.04 7.93 -0.06
C LYS A 52 -0.69 8.25 0.59
N GLN A 53 0.10 7.24 0.97
CA GLN A 53 1.45 7.47 1.48
C GLN A 53 2.37 8.09 0.45
N MET A 54 2.35 7.64 -0.80
CA MET A 54 3.19 8.25 -1.85
C MET A 54 2.89 9.73 -2.02
N ARG A 55 1.63 10.13 -1.85
CA ARG A 55 1.23 11.54 -1.83
C ARG A 55 1.74 12.29 -0.59
N ILE A 56 1.66 11.68 0.60
CA ILE A 56 2.23 12.26 1.83
C ILE A 56 3.74 12.46 1.68
N ILE A 57 4.45 11.47 1.14
CA ILE A 57 5.90 11.46 1.05
C ILE A 57 6.41 12.43 -0.03
N ASN A 58 5.76 12.47 -1.21
CA ASN A 58 6.31 13.12 -2.40
C ASN A 58 5.52 14.32 -2.92
N ALA A 59 4.30 14.57 -2.41
CA ALA A 59 3.39 15.58 -2.96
C ALA A 59 2.75 16.49 -1.90
N GLY A 60 3.41 16.66 -0.75
CA GLY A 60 2.97 17.59 0.30
C GLY A 60 1.72 17.16 1.06
N GLY A 61 1.26 15.91 0.90
CA GLY A 61 0.14 15.34 1.66
C GLY A 61 -1.23 15.91 1.33
N PHE A 62 -2.11 15.92 2.34
CA PHE A 62 -3.50 16.31 2.24
C PHE A 62 -3.71 17.74 2.77
N GLN A 63 -4.34 18.58 1.95
CA GLN A 63 -4.63 19.98 2.30
C GLN A 63 -5.85 20.06 3.22
N SER A 64 -5.95 21.13 4.01
CA SER A 64 -7.02 21.27 5.03
C SER A 64 -8.43 21.14 4.46
N LEU A 65 -8.71 21.70 3.29
CA LEU A 65 -10.02 21.60 2.65
C LEU A 65 -10.37 20.14 2.27
N GLU A 66 -9.39 19.39 1.79
CA GLU A 66 -9.57 17.98 1.50
C GLU A 66 -9.69 17.13 2.77
N ARG A 67 -8.93 17.44 3.82
CA ARG A 67 -9.03 16.73 5.10
C ARG A 67 -10.46 16.76 5.65
N LYS A 68 -11.16 17.89 5.49
CA LYS A 68 -12.55 18.00 5.94
C LYS A 68 -13.45 16.95 5.28
N THR A 69 -13.29 16.70 3.97
CA THR A 69 -14.14 15.72 3.25
C THR A 69 -13.98 14.28 3.75
N TRP A 70 -12.88 13.96 4.43
CA TRP A 70 -12.66 12.66 5.05
C TRP A 70 -13.44 12.45 6.35
N ARG A 71 -13.93 13.51 7.01
CA ARG A 71 -14.68 13.42 8.28
C ARG A 71 -15.92 12.54 8.12
N ALA A 72 -16.77 12.84 7.15
CA ALA A 72 -17.98 12.05 6.88
C ALA A 72 -17.64 10.59 6.56
N THR A 73 -16.55 10.37 5.80
CA THR A 73 -16.12 9.01 5.45
C THR A 73 -15.68 8.20 6.67
N ILE A 74 -14.97 8.83 7.63
CA ILE A 74 -14.55 8.19 8.89
C ILE A 74 -15.77 7.71 9.66
N PHE A 75 -16.74 8.59 9.91
CA PHE A 75 -17.93 8.23 10.66
C PHE A 75 -18.79 7.19 9.95
N ASN A 76 -18.95 7.29 8.62
CA ASN A 76 -19.64 6.26 7.83
C ASN A 76 -18.95 4.90 7.93
N ASN A 77 -17.61 4.87 8.03
CA ASN A 77 -16.87 3.64 8.26
C ASN A 77 -17.17 3.05 9.66
N LEU A 78 -17.26 3.89 10.70
CA LEU A 78 -17.60 3.45 12.05
C LEU A 78 -19.02 2.88 12.11
N VAL A 79 -20.00 3.61 11.56
CA VAL A 79 -21.40 3.14 11.47
C VAL A 79 -21.48 1.80 10.73
N SER A 80 -20.85 1.70 9.55
CA SER A 80 -20.84 0.45 8.76
C SER A 80 -20.20 -0.72 9.52
N ALA A 81 -19.19 -0.45 10.35
CA ALA A 81 -18.54 -1.46 11.15
C ALA A 81 -19.46 -1.99 12.26
N PHE A 82 -20.18 -1.11 12.98
CA PHE A 82 -21.16 -1.54 13.98
C PHE A 82 -22.36 -2.26 13.37
N GLN A 83 -22.81 -1.85 12.18
CA GLN A 83 -23.83 -2.61 11.43
C GLN A 83 -23.34 -4.04 11.12
N THR A 84 -22.07 -4.19 10.76
CA THR A 84 -21.47 -5.50 10.50
C THR A 84 -21.34 -6.33 11.78
N ILE A 85 -20.91 -5.70 12.88
CA ILE A 85 -20.79 -6.35 14.19
C ILE A 85 -22.16 -6.81 14.68
N TYR A 86 -23.18 -5.95 14.61
CA TYR A 86 -24.54 -6.28 15.05
C TYR A 86 -25.13 -7.45 14.24
N ALA A 87 -24.94 -7.44 12.92
CA ALA A 87 -25.37 -8.57 12.08
C ALA A 87 -24.67 -9.88 12.47
N ALA A 88 -23.38 -9.82 12.82
CA ALA A 88 -22.61 -10.98 13.28
C ALA A 88 -23.03 -11.44 14.69
N MET A 89 -23.32 -10.52 15.61
CA MET A 89 -23.86 -10.84 16.94
C MET A 89 -25.19 -11.60 16.82
N HIS A 90 -26.10 -11.13 15.97
CA HIS A 90 -27.37 -11.81 15.72
C HIS A 90 -27.19 -13.19 15.05
N GLU A 91 -26.20 -13.34 14.16
CA GLU A 91 -25.92 -14.63 13.51
C GLU A 91 -25.35 -15.67 14.49
N ASP A 92 -24.55 -15.21 15.46
CA ASP A 92 -23.87 -16.05 16.45
C ASP A 92 -24.63 -16.20 17.78
N ASP A 93 -25.83 -15.62 17.89
CA ASP A 93 -26.66 -15.62 19.12
C ASP A 93 -25.90 -15.02 20.32
N ILE A 94 -25.24 -13.88 20.08
CA ILE A 94 -24.49 -13.12 21.10
C ILE A 94 -25.30 -11.90 21.52
N ASP A 95 -25.72 -11.89 22.78
CA ASP A 95 -26.39 -10.75 23.39
C ASP A 95 -25.41 -9.65 23.82
N PHE A 96 -25.94 -8.43 23.97
CA PHE A 96 -25.23 -7.36 24.67
C PHE A 96 -25.06 -7.71 26.16
N GLU A 97 -23.99 -7.22 26.77
CA GLU A 97 -23.86 -7.32 28.23
C GLU A 97 -24.74 -6.26 28.93
N ASP A 98 -24.86 -5.08 28.32
CA ASP A 98 -25.70 -3.99 28.81
C ASP A 98 -26.93 -3.84 27.92
N ASP A 99 -28.13 -3.99 28.49
CA ASP A 99 -29.40 -3.86 27.77
C ASP A 99 -29.59 -2.45 27.16
N ASP A 100 -28.97 -1.41 27.72
CA ASP A 100 -29.01 -0.05 27.14
C ASP A 100 -28.34 -0.01 25.75
N ASN A 101 -27.41 -0.94 25.47
CA ASN A 101 -26.76 -1.05 24.16
C ASN A 101 -27.71 -1.51 23.06
N ILE A 102 -28.86 -2.11 23.38
CA ILE A 102 -29.90 -2.39 22.38
C ILE A 102 -30.35 -1.07 21.74
N ARG A 103 -30.69 -0.07 22.56
CA ARG A 103 -31.09 1.26 22.09
C ARG A 103 -29.96 1.98 21.35
N TYR A 104 -28.72 1.90 21.86
CA TYR A 104 -27.58 2.51 21.18
C TYR A 104 -27.29 1.87 19.82
N SER A 105 -27.48 0.55 19.69
CA SER A 105 -27.31 -0.15 18.42
C SER A 105 -28.33 0.32 17.37
N GLU A 106 -29.60 0.48 17.76
CA GLU A 106 -30.66 1.02 16.89
C GLU A 106 -30.37 2.45 16.45
N MET A 107 -29.86 3.26 17.38
CA MET A 107 -29.45 4.63 17.12
C MET A 107 -28.28 4.71 16.12
N VAL A 108 -27.23 3.91 16.30
CA VAL A 108 -26.10 3.84 15.35
C VAL A 108 -26.56 3.30 13.99
N ASN A 109 -27.45 2.31 13.96
CA ASN A 109 -28.02 1.78 12.72
C ASN A 109 -28.84 2.83 11.96
N SER A 110 -29.44 3.77 12.67
CA SER A 110 -30.25 4.87 12.14
C SER A 110 -29.46 6.19 12.03
N ALA A 111 -28.13 6.13 12.05
CA ALA A 111 -27.28 7.32 12.00
C ALA A 111 -27.58 8.18 10.77
N PRO A 112 -27.64 9.52 10.91
CA PRO A 112 -27.85 10.40 9.79
C PRO A 112 -26.63 10.43 8.87
N ASP A 113 -26.85 10.64 7.58
CA ASP A 113 -25.78 11.03 6.67
C ASP A 113 -25.32 12.45 7.05
N ILE A 114 -24.08 12.57 7.52
CA ILE A 114 -23.48 13.88 7.83
C ILE A 114 -22.84 14.50 6.59
N GLY A 115 -23.01 15.81 6.45
CA GLY A 115 -22.31 16.59 5.41
C GLY A 115 -20.79 16.55 5.56
N THR A 116 -20.08 16.92 4.50
CA THR A 116 -18.59 16.86 4.46
C THR A 116 -17.89 17.67 5.55
N GLU A 117 -18.51 18.74 6.05
CA GLU A 117 -17.96 19.56 7.15
C GLU A 117 -18.79 19.47 8.43
N GLU A 118 -19.82 18.62 8.47
CA GLU A 118 -20.73 18.53 9.61
C GLU A 118 -20.16 17.57 10.66
N PRO A 119 -20.19 17.94 11.95
CA PRO A 119 -19.84 17.02 13.02
C PRO A 119 -20.92 15.95 13.20
N MET A 120 -20.52 14.76 13.65
CA MET A 120 -21.47 13.76 14.16
C MET A 120 -22.15 14.30 15.42
N PRO A 121 -23.47 14.13 15.62
CA PRO A 121 -24.16 14.61 16.82
C PRO A 121 -23.56 14.01 18.10
N GLU A 122 -23.48 14.83 19.16
CA GLU A 122 -22.80 14.46 20.41
C GLU A 122 -23.43 13.22 21.07
N GLU A 123 -24.72 12.94 20.88
CA GLU A 123 -25.34 11.73 21.43
C GLU A 123 -24.71 10.42 20.91
N PHE A 124 -24.12 10.42 19.70
CA PHE A 124 -23.44 9.24 19.14
C PHE A 124 -22.12 8.95 19.85
N TYR A 125 -21.52 9.93 20.53
CA TYR A 125 -20.30 9.72 21.29
C TYR A 125 -20.52 8.70 22.42
N THR A 126 -21.61 8.88 23.19
CA THR A 126 -21.99 7.95 24.27
C THR A 126 -22.32 6.58 23.70
N ALA A 127 -23.11 6.54 22.62
CA ALA A 127 -23.49 5.29 21.96
C ALA A 127 -22.26 4.49 21.50
N PHE A 128 -21.33 5.11 20.77
CA PHE A 128 -20.13 4.43 20.29
C PHE A 128 -19.24 3.94 21.45
N ASN A 129 -19.04 4.74 22.49
CA ASN A 129 -18.24 4.31 23.65
C ASN A 129 -18.88 3.15 24.40
N SER A 130 -20.19 3.22 24.64
CA SER A 130 -20.94 2.17 25.34
C SER A 130 -20.90 0.85 24.56
N LEU A 131 -21.20 0.91 23.26
CA LEU A 131 -21.15 -0.25 22.39
C LEU A 131 -19.72 -0.83 22.29
N TRP A 132 -18.69 0.02 22.18
CA TRP A 132 -17.31 -0.47 22.11
C TRP A 132 -16.86 -1.16 23.40
N ALA A 133 -17.32 -0.70 24.57
CA ALA A 133 -16.96 -1.32 25.85
C ALA A 133 -17.71 -2.64 26.13
N ASP A 134 -18.81 -2.90 25.41
CA ASP A 134 -19.67 -4.06 25.60
C ASP A 134 -18.94 -5.39 25.31
N LYS A 135 -19.12 -6.38 26.19
CA LYS A 135 -18.46 -7.70 26.04
C LYS A 135 -18.98 -8.49 24.85
N GLY A 136 -20.26 -8.45 24.53
CA GLY A 136 -20.83 -9.12 23.35
C GLY A 136 -20.24 -8.56 22.06
N VAL A 137 -20.10 -7.23 22.00
CA VAL A 137 -19.43 -6.53 20.90
C VAL A 137 -17.95 -6.95 20.80
N GLN A 138 -17.21 -6.93 21.90
CA GLN A 138 -15.79 -7.33 21.92
C GLN A 138 -15.59 -8.80 21.53
N LEU A 139 -16.44 -9.71 22.01
CA LEU A 139 -16.41 -11.14 21.61
C LEU A 139 -16.62 -11.31 20.11
N THR A 140 -17.48 -10.50 19.51
CA THR A 140 -17.75 -10.52 18.06
C THR A 140 -16.58 -9.96 17.27
N ILE A 141 -15.95 -8.88 17.75
CA ILE A 141 -14.75 -8.30 17.14
C ILE A 141 -13.60 -9.31 17.10
N LEU A 142 -13.43 -10.15 18.14
CA LEU A 142 -12.42 -11.23 18.15
C LEU A 142 -12.63 -12.25 17.01
N LYS A 143 -13.86 -12.41 16.53
CA LYS A 143 -14.22 -13.24 15.37
C LYS A 143 -14.28 -12.44 14.06
N GLY A 144 -13.84 -11.17 14.05
CA GLY A 144 -14.01 -10.24 12.93
C GLY A 144 -13.44 -10.73 11.59
N ASN A 145 -12.46 -11.64 11.61
CA ASN A 145 -11.93 -12.30 10.42
C ASN A 145 -12.99 -13.13 9.66
N GLN A 146 -14.07 -13.56 10.33
CA GLN A 146 -15.16 -14.36 9.75
C GLN A 146 -16.25 -13.49 9.10
N TYR A 147 -16.29 -12.19 9.41
CA TYR A 147 -17.33 -11.26 8.92
C TYR A 147 -16.77 -10.11 8.06
N ALA A 148 -15.51 -10.23 7.62
CA ALA A 148 -14.80 -9.18 6.89
C ALA A 148 -14.76 -7.82 7.63
N LEU A 149 -14.65 -7.87 8.97
CA LEU A 149 -14.55 -6.66 9.78
C LEU A 149 -13.23 -5.92 9.49
N HIS A 150 -13.29 -4.60 9.45
CA HIS A 150 -12.12 -3.78 9.19
C HIS A 150 -11.15 -3.77 10.38
N ASP A 151 -9.86 -3.73 10.09
CA ASP A 151 -8.75 -3.77 11.04
C ASP A 151 -8.38 -2.40 11.66
N ASN A 152 -9.16 -1.36 11.37
CA ASN A 152 -8.90 0.01 11.78
C ASN A 152 -9.71 0.47 13.00
N LEU A 153 -10.60 -0.37 13.54
CA LEU A 153 -11.50 0.01 14.62
C LEU A 153 -10.75 0.37 15.91
N ASN A 154 -9.80 -0.48 16.33
CA ASN A 154 -8.98 -0.20 17.51
C ASN A 154 -8.33 1.19 17.47
N TYR A 155 -7.81 1.58 16.31
CA TYR A 155 -7.21 2.92 16.14
C TYR A 155 -8.24 4.03 16.34
N PHE A 156 -9.41 3.94 15.70
CA PHE A 156 -10.42 4.99 15.81
C PHE A 156 -11.01 5.07 17.22
N PHE A 157 -11.22 3.93 17.89
CA PHE A 157 -11.76 3.90 19.25
C PHE A 157 -10.77 4.38 20.31
N GLN A 158 -9.47 4.13 20.12
CA GLN A 158 -8.43 4.78 20.94
C GLN A 158 -8.39 6.31 20.78
N ASN A 159 -9.01 6.84 19.72
CA ASN A 159 -9.01 8.26 19.37
C ASN A 159 -10.43 8.86 19.36
N ILE A 160 -11.44 8.17 19.88
CA ILE A 160 -12.85 8.53 19.69
C ILE A 160 -13.15 9.93 20.25
N ASP A 161 -12.54 10.29 21.38
CA ASP A 161 -12.65 11.62 21.98
C ASP A 161 -12.23 12.73 21.01
N ARG A 162 -11.10 12.53 20.32
CA ARG A 162 -10.58 13.48 19.33
C ARG A 162 -11.49 13.58 18.11
N LEU A 163 -12.12 12.48 17.70
CA LEU A 163 -13.05 12.47 16.56
C LEU A 163 -14.30 13.31 16.81
N PHE A 164 -14.76 13.39 18.06
CA PHE A 164 -15.93 14.16 18.47
C PHE A 164 -15.63 15.62 18.89
N GLN A 165 -14.36 16.06 18.82
CA GLN A 165 -14.04 17.47 19.02
C GLN A 165 -14.65 18.35 17.92
N LYS A 166 -15.15 19.54 18.30
CA LYS A 166 -15.84 20.48 17.38
C LYS A 166 -14.94 20.89 16.21
N ASP A 167 -13.66 21.10 16.47
CA ASP A 167 -12.63 21.49 15.50
C ASP A 167 -11.87 20.29 14.89
N PHE A 168 -12.36 19.06 15.08
CA PHE A 168 -11.70 17.85 14.56
C PHE A 168 -11.32 17.97 13.08
N LEU A 169 -10.03 17.85 12.78
CA LEU A 169 -9.55 17.76 11.41
C LEU A 169 -8.82 16.42 11.23
N PRO A 170 -9.24 15.58 10.27
CA PRO A 170 -8.57 14.31 10.02
C PRO A 170 -7.07 14.48 9.76
N THR A 171 -6.28 13.77 10.56
CA THR A 171 -4.83 13.67 10.42
C THR A 171 -4.48 12.76 9.24
N ASP A 172 -3.20 12.74 8.84
CA ASP A 172 -2.73 11.79 7.83
C ASP A 172 -2.99 10.33 8.26
N GLN A 173 -2.84 10.05 9.56
CA GLN A 173 -3.09 8.72 10.11
C GLN A 173 -4.57 8.31 10.06
N ASP A 174 -5.48 9.27 10.26
CA ASP A 174 -6.92 9.02 10.07
C ASP A 174 -7.21 8.70 8.60
N ILE A 175 -6.69 9.52 7.68
CA ILE A 175 -6.92 9.36 6.24
C ILE A 175 -6.33 8.05 5.72
N LEU A 176 -5.15 7.65 6.19
CA LEU A 176 -4.50 6.39 5.81
C LEU A 176 -5.30 5.16 6.25
N ARG A 177 -5.91 5.21 7.43
CA ARG A 177 -6.72 4.12 7.99
C ARG A 177 -8.18 4.17 7.54
N THR A 178 -8.65 5.30 7.03
CA THR A 178 -10.02 5.43 6.50
C THR A 178 -10.16 4.66 5.20
N ARG A 179 -11.22 3.86 5.14
CA ARG A 179 -11.58 3.06 3.98
C ARG A 179 -12.51 3.84 3.06
N LEU A 180 -12.04 4.01 1.83
CA LEU A 180 -12.85 4.43 0.70
C LEU A 180 -12.68 3.38 -0.40
N ARG A 181 -13.80 2.84 -0.90
CA ARG A 181 -13.76 1.85 -1.98
C ARG A 181 -13.24 2.52 -3.25
N THR A 182 -12.04 2.13 -3.70
CA THR A 182 -11.51 2.56 -5.00
C THR A 182 -12.37 1.96 -6.11
N THR A 183 -12.91 2.83 -6.96
CA THR A 183 -13.61 2.45 -8.20
C THR A 183 -12.88 3.04 -9.40
N GLY A 184 -12.96 2.34 -10.52
CA GLY A 184 -12.33 2.76 -11.77
C GLY A 184 -10.81 2.67 -11.74
N ILE A 185 -10.19 3.60 -12.46
CA ILE A 185 -8.76 3.68 -12.69
C ILE A 185 -8.36 5.11 -12.36
N SER A 186 -7.35 5.26 -11.51
CA SER A 186 -6.78 6.56 -11.18
C SER A 186 -5.28 6.55 -11.46
N GLU A 187 -4.76 7.70 -11.90
CA GLU A 187 -3.35 7.88 -12.21
C GLU A 187 -2.80 8.97 -11.29
N THR A 188 -1.65 8.70 -10.68
CA THR A 188 -0.89 9.67 -9.89
C THR A 188 0.51 9.77 -10.46
N ILE A 189 0.95 10.99 -10.73
CA ILE A 189 2.26 11.27 -11.30
C ILE A 189 3.09 11.97 -10.23
N PHE A 190 4.31 11.49 -10.01
CA PHE A 190 5.28 12.15 -9.14
C PHE A 190 6.69 12.03 -9.72
N GLU A 191 7.55 12.98 -9.37
CA GLU A 191 8.94 12.98 -9.80
C GLU A 191 9.82 12.43 -8.68
N LEU A 192 10.74 11.52 -9.01
CA LEU A 192 11.74 11.02 -8.07
C LEU A 192 13.10 11.01 -8.76
N GLY A 193 13.95 11.95 -8.35
CA GLY A 193 15.24 12.19 -9.02
C GLY A 193 15.05 12.69 -10.44
N ASN A 194 15.55 11.94 -11.43
CA ASN A 194 15.47 12.29 -12.85
C ASN A 194 14.40 11.50 -13.62
N LEU A 195 13.59 10.70 -12.92
CA LEU A 195 12.54 9.87 -13.49
C LEU A 195 11.17 10.40 -13.07
N THR A 196 10.23 10.31 -14.00
CA THR A 196 8.81 10.59 -13.76
C THR A 196 8.10 9.27 -13.54
N TYR A 197 7.49 9.09 -12.38
CA TYR A 197 6.76 7.88 -12.03
C TYR A 197 5.28 8.11 -12.29
N LYS A 198 4.71 7.27 -13.16
CA LYS A 198 3.29 7.22 -13.45
C LYS A 198 2.70 6.00 -12.73
N MET A 199 2.10 6.23 -11.58
CA MET A 199 1.48 5.19 -10.77
C MET A 199 0.01 5.07 -11.13
N VAL A 200 -0.43 3.86 -11.51
CA VAL A 200 -1.80 3.57 -11.88
C VAL A 200 -2.42 2.67 -10.79
N ASP A 201 -3.44 3.18 -10.11
CA ASP A 201 -4.24 2.43 -9.13
C ASP A 201 -5.57 2.01 -9.75
N VAL A 202 -5.96 0.77 -9.45
CA VAL A 202 -7.19 0.16 -9.95
C VAL A 202 -7.96 -0.48 -8.80
N GLY A 203 -9.29 -0.50 -8.90
CA GLY A 203 -10.15 -1.19 -7.94
C GLY A 203 -9.77 -2.67 -7.79
N GLY A 204 -9.61 -3.14 -6.54
CA GLY A 204 -9.18 -4.52 -6.23
C GLY A 204 -10.28 -5.58 -6.22
N GLN A 205 -11.53 -5.13 -6.10
CA GLN A 205 -12.71 -5.99 -5.98
C GLN A 205 -13.01 -6.70 -7.30
N ARG A 206 -13.67 -7.86 -7.24
CA ARG A 206 -13.94 -8.72 -8.43
C ARG A 206 -14.69 -7.94 -9.51
N SER A 207 -15.64 -7.10 -9.13
CA SER A 207 -16.41 -6.22 -10.03
C SER A 207 -15.53 -5.25 -10.85
N GLU A 208 -14.40 -4.82 -10.30
CA GLU A 208 -13.52 -3.82 -10.91
C GLU A 208 -12.45 -4.44 -11.82
N ARG A 209 -12.16 -5.74 -11.69
CA ARG A 209 -11.04 -6.41 -12.40
C ARG A 209 -11.19 -6.42 -13.92
N LYS A 210 -12.43 -6.38 -14.43
CA LYS A 210 -12.69 -6.27 -15.87
C LYS A 210 -12.11 -4.98 -16.47
N LYS A 211 -11.89 -3.94 -15.65
CA LYS A 211 -11.31 -2.67 -16.08
C LYS A 211 -9.78 -2.71 -16.17
N TRP A 212 -9.11 -3.67 -15.53
CA TRP A 212 -7.64 -3.70 -15.43
C TRP A 212 -6.94 -3.77 -16.78
N ILE A 213 -7.52 -4.52 -17.73
CA ILE A 213 -6.93 -4.72 -19.06
C ILE A 213 -6.66 -3.39 -19.80
N HIS A 214 -7.43 -2.34 -19.51
CA HIS A 214 -7.29 -1.02 -20.15
C HIS A 214 -5.98 -0.29 -19.77
N VAL A 215 -5.23 -0.79 -18.78
CA VAL A 215 -3.98 -0.17 -18.32
C VAL A 215 -2.77 -1.09 -18.39
N PHE A 216 -2.89 -2.27 -19.02
CA PHE A 216 -1.80 -3.25 -19.08
C PHE A 216 -0.71 -2.89 -20.09
N ASP A 217 -0.95 -1.93 -20.97
CA ASP A 217 0.03 -1.51 -21.97
C ASP A 217 1.24 -0.80 -21.34
N ASN A 218 2.44 -1.18 -21.80
CA ASN A 218 3.71 -0.52 -21.47
C ASN A 218 3.99 -0.37 -19.95
N VAL A 219 3.60 -1.37 -19.16
CA VAL A 219 3.90 -1.41 -17.72
C VAL A 219 5.33 -1.91 -17.48
N GLN A 220 6.19 -1.08 -16.89
CA GLN A 220 7.57 -1.44 -16.54
C GLN A 220 7.62 -2.25 -15.24
N VAL A 221 6.75 -1.93 -14.29
CA VAL A 221 6.73 -2.55 -12.96
C VAL A 221 5.29 -2.86 -12.55
N VAL A 222 5.05 -4.12 -12.17
CA VAL A 222 3.83 -4.51 -11.46
C VAL A 222 4.15 -4.54 -9.97
N LEU A 223 3.49 -3.69 -9.20
CA LEU A 223 3.51 -3.70 -7.75
C LEU A 223 2.25 -4.43 -7.28
N PHE A 224 2.40 -5.68 -6.86
CA PHE A 224 1.30 -6.51 -6.40
C PHE A 224 1.24 -6.49 -4.88
N LEU A 225 0.10 -6.07 -4.31
CA LEU A 225 -0.10 -5.96 -2.88
C LEU A 225 -1.01 -7.08 -2.38
N VAL A 226 -0.60 -7.67 -1.25
CA VAL A 226 -1.32 -8.72 -0.52
C VAL A 226 -1.38 -8.32 0.95
N ALA A 227 -2.55 -8.43 1.57
CA ALA A 227 -2.66 -8.37 3.02
C ALA A 227 -2.20 -9.72 3.59
N ILE A 228 -0.98 -9.80 4.14
CA ILE A 228 -0.46 -11.05 4.72
C ILE A 228 -1.27 -11.49 5.94
N SER A 229 -1.86 -10.53 6.67
CA SER A 229 -2.80 -10.77 7.76
C SER A 229 -4.13 -11.41 7.33
N GLY A 230 -4.42 -11.48 6.02
CA GLY A 230 -5.66 -12.03 5.47
C GLY A 230 -5.66 -13.55 5.27
N TYR A 231 -4.70 -14.28 5.83
CA TYR A 231 -4.62 -15.75 5.68
C TYR A 231 -5.82 -16.50 6.26
N ASP A 232 -6.51 -15.92 7.23
CA ASP A 232 -7.69 -16.46 7.90
C ASP A 232 -8.92 -15.54 7.76
N HIS A 233 -8.87 -14.53 6.89
CA HIS A 233 -9.98 -13.63 6.64
C HIS A 233 -10.86 -14.11 5.50
N VAL A 234 -12.16 -13.86 5.61
CA VAL A 234 -13.11 -14.00 4.50
C VAL A 234 -13.07 -12.79 3.57
N LEU A 235 -13.57 -12.94 2.33
CA LEU A 235 -13.73 -11.83 1.40
C LEU A 235 -14.98 -11.01 1.75
N VAL A 236 -14.90 -9.69 1.58
CA VAL A 236 -16.07 -8.79 1.68
C VAL A 236 -17.16 -9.15 0.68
N GLU A 237 -16.77 -9.58 -0.52
CA GLU A 237 -17.68 -9.92 -1.62
C GLU A 237 -18.27 -11.33 -1.50
N ASP A 238 -17.67 -12.19 -0.65
CA ASP A 238 -17.95 -13.63 -0.59
C ASP A 238 -17.48 -14.23 0.75
N ARG A 239 -18.40 -14.42 1.69
CA ARG A 239 -18.10 -14.94 3.05
C ARG A 239 -17.53 -16.36 3.04
N ASN A 240 -17.69 -17.12 1.95
CA ASN A 240 -17.14 -18.47 1.82
C ASN A 240 -15.71 -18.47 1.23
N GLY A 241 -15.27 -17.36 0.66
CA GLY A 241 -13.95 -17.22 0.07
C GLY A 241 -12.92 -16.68 1.07
N ASN A 242 -11.69 -17.18 0.98
CA ASN A 242 -10.57 -16.71 1.81
C ASN A 242 -9.72 -15.66 1.07
N GLN A 243 -9.31 -14.59 1.77
CA GLN A 243 -8.58 -13.48 1.15
C GLN A 243 -7.20 -13.88 0.59
N MET A 244 -6.45 -14.72 1.30
CA MET A 244 -5.12 -15.15 0.85
C MET A 244 -5.20 -16.12 -0.32
N HIS A 245 -6.17 -17.04 -0.33
CA HIS A 245 -6.43 -17.89 -1.50
C HIS A 245 -6.79 -17.07 -2.75
N GLU A 246 -7.66 -16.05 -2.59
CA GLU A 246 -7.98 -15.12 -3.69
C GLU A 246 -6.73 -14.37 -4.18
N ALA A 247 -5.88 -13.91 -3.26
CA ALA A 247 -4.64 -13.23 -3.61
C ALA A 247 -3.65 -14.13 -4.37
N LEU A 248 -3.51 -15.40 -3.97
CA LEU A 248 -2.68 -16.39 -4.65
C LEU A 248 -3.18 -16.67 -6.08
N MET A 249 -4.48 -16.93 -6.26
CA MET A 249 -5.09 -17.16 -7.58
C MET A 249 -4.89 -15.93 -8.49
N LEU A 250 -5.13 -14.74 -7.95
CA LEU A 250 -4.96 -13.50 -8.69
C LEU A 250 -3.50 -13.27 -9.09
N PHE A 251 -2.55 -13.50 -8.17
CA PHE A 251 -1.13 -13.34 -8.44
C PHE A 251 -0.63 -14.32 -9.49
N GLU A 252 -1.09 -15.58 -9.45
CA GLU A 252 -0.73 -16.58 -10.47
C GLU A 252 -1.13 -16.10 -11.87
N SER A 253 -2.35 -15.57 -12.02
CA SER A 253 -2.85 -15.03 -13.29
C SER A 253 -2.02 -13.83 -13.77
N ILE A 254 -1.71 -12.89 -12.88
CA ILE A 254 -0.94 -11.68 -13.21
C ILE A 254 0.52 -12.00 -13.52
N SER A 255 1.20 -12.75 -12.65
CA SER A 255 2.64 -13.01 -12.77
C SER A 255 3.01 -13.77 -14.06
N ASN A 256 2.09 -14.64 -14.52
CA ASN A 256 2.23 -15.46 -15.73
C ASN A 256 1.55 -14.87 -16.98
N SER A 257 0.99 -13.66 -16.88
CA SER A 257 0.36 -12.98 -18.01
C SER A 257 1.38 -12.52 -19.05
N LYS A 258 1.03 -12.67 -20.34
CA LYS A 258 1.85 -12.18 -21.47
C LYS A 258 2.06 -10.67 -21.44
N TYR A 259 1.10 -9.91 -20.89
CA TYR A 259 1.21 -8.45 -20.76
C TYR A 259 2.39 -8.03 -19.87
N PHE A 260 2.76 -8.87 -18.90
CA PHE A 260 3.77 -8.55 -17.90
C PHE A 260 5.04 -9.38 -18.05
N GLU A 261 5.25 -10.04 -19.19
CA GLU A 261 6.43 -10.89 -19.43
C GLU A 261 7.73 -10.13 -19.21
N LYS A 262 7.79 -8.87 -19.66
CA LYS A 262 8.96 -7.99 -19.52
C LYS A 262 8.89 -7.05 -18.32
N SER A 263 7.81 -7.08 -17.54
CA SER A 263 7.64 -6.20 -16.38
C SER A 263 8.37 -6.79 -15.17
N ALA A 264 9.01 -5.94 -14.37
CA ALA A 264 9.49 -6.34 -13.06
C ALA A 264 8.29 -6.65 -12.14
N LEU A 265 8.39 -7.71 -11.35
CA LEU A 265 7.37 -8.09 -10.37
C LEU A 265 7.85 -7.79 -8.96
N ILE A 266 7.10 -6.97 -8.26
CA ILE A 266 7.34 -6.65 -6.84
C ILE A 266 6.11 -7.10 -6.08
N LEU A 267 6.33 -7.89 -5.03
CA LEU A 267 5.29 -8.36 -4.13
C LEU A 267 5.42 -7.65 -2.80
N PHE A 268 4.37 -6.94 -2.41
CA PHE A 268 4.21 -6.37 -1.08
C PHE A 268 3.33 -7.27 -0.24
N LEU A 269 3.93 -7.91 0.74
CA LEU A 269 3.24 -8.60 1.84
C LEU A 269 2.95 -7.55 2.92
N ASN A 270 1.85 -6.85 2.72
CA ASN A 270 1.41 -5.70 3.51
C ASN A 270 0.63 -6.13 4.76
N LYS A 271 0.42 -5.18 5.69
CA LYS A 271 -0.20 -5.40 7.01
C LYS A 271 0.61 -6.37 7.88
N ILE A 272 1.94 -6.24 7.81
CA ILE A 272 2.86 -7.11 8.55
C ILE A 272 2.74 -6.94 10.07
N ASP A 273 2.37 -5.75 10.52
CA ASP A 273 2.04 -5.43 11.90
C ASP A 273 0.91 -6.32 12.43
N LEU A 274 -0.23 -6.33 11.73
CA LEU A 274 -1.40 -7.13 12.10
C LEU A 274 -1.12 -8.64 12.00
N PHE A 275 -0.34 -9.05 11.01
CA PHE A 275 0.09 -10.44 10.90
C PHE A 275 0.97 -10.87 12.08
N THR A 276 1.95 -10.02 12.44
CA THR A 276 2.87 -10.29 13.56
C THR A 276 2.10 -10.41 14.87
N GLU A 277 1.19 -9.48 15.14
CA GLU A 277 0.33 -9.50 16.34
C GLU A 277 -0.52 -10.78 16.39
N LYS A 278 -1.19 -11.12 15.28
CA LYS A 278 -2.08 -12.29 15.21
C LYS A 278 -1.34 -13.61 15.43
N ILE A 279 -0.18 -13.78 14.80
CA ILE A 279 0.63 -14.99 14.94
C ILE A 279 1.25 -15.09 16.34
N ALA A 280 1.83 -14.01 16.85
CA ALA A 280 2.39 -13.99 18.20
C ALA A 280 1.34 -14.26 19.29
N GLY A 281 0.12 -13.73 19.11
CA GLY A 281 -1.02 -13.96 20.00
C GLY A 281 -1.56 -15.40 19.96
N GLY A 282 -1.28 -16.16 18.90
CA GLY A 282 -1.65 -17.57 18.78
C GLY A 282 -3.16 -17.83 18.65
N MET A 283 -3.96 -16.80 18.34
CA MET A 283 -5.42 -16.92 18.24
C MET A 283 -5.87 -17.65 16.96
N SER A 284 -5.06 -17.60 15.90
CA SER A 284 -5.40 -18.17 14.59
C SER A 284 -4.19 -18.84 13.94
N PRO A 285 -3.89 -20.11 14.25
CA PRO A 285 -2.78 -20.83 13.63
C PRO A 285 -2.88 -20.90 12.10
N ILE A 286 -1.79 -20.59 11.37
CA ILE A 286 -1.75 -20.66 9.89
C ILE A 286 -2.20 -22.03 9.39
N ARG A 287 -1.78 -23.10 10.07
CA ARG A 287 -2.08 -24.49 9.72
C ARG A 287 -3.58 -24.82 9.64
N ARG A 288 -4.44 -24.02 10.29
CA ARG A 288 -5.90 -24.19 10.25
C ARG A 288 -6.45 -23.95 8.85
N THR A 289 -5.89 -22.98 8.12
CA THR A 289 -6.31 -22.63 6.76
C THR A 289 -5.35 -23.18 5.70
N PHE A 290 -4.07 -23.29 6.03
CA PHE A 290 -3.01 -23.76 5.15
C PHE A 290 -2.34 -25.00 5.75
N SER A 291 -2.90 -26.18 5.47
CA SER A 291 -2.46 -27.45 6.07
C SER A 291 -1.03 -27.87 5.70
N ASP A 292 -0.46 -27.28 4.66
CA ASP A 292 0.93 -27.51 4.23
C ASP A 292 1.95 -26.60 4.95
N TYR A 293 1.51 -25.75 5.88
CA TYR A 293 2.40 -25.00 6.76
C TYR A 293 3.04 -25.90 7.81
N THR A 294 4.37 -25.95 7.83
CA THR A 294 5.16 -26.81 8.72
C THR A 294 5.91 -26.06 9.82
N GLY A 295 5.83 -24.72 9.85
CA GLY A 295 6.44 -23.90 10.89
C GLY A 295 5.67 -23.92 12.21
N GLY A 296 6.23 -23.27 13.24
CA GLY A 296 5.57 -23.12 14.54
C GLY A 296 4.34 -22.22 14.47
N ASP A 297 3.35 -22.45 15.35
CA ASP A 297 2.09 -21.68 15.37
C ASP A 297 2.25 -20.20 15.69
N ARG A 298 3.31 -19.88 16.43
CA ARG A 298 3.63 -18.52 16.86
C ARG A 298 4.92 -18.01 16.22
N ASP A 299 5.41 -18.71 15.20
CA ASP A 299 6.63 -18.35 14.48
C ASP A 299 6.30 -17.39 13.33
N VAL A 300 6.49 -16.09 13.60
CA VAL A 300 6.22 -15.01 12.65
C VAL A 300 7.13 -15.11 11.43
N GLU A 301 8.41 -15.45 11.60
CA GLU A 301 9.37 -15.51 10.50
C GLU A 301 9.11 -16.72 9.60
N ALA A 302 8.79 -17.88 10.18
CA ALA A 302 8.38 -19.04 9.39
C ALA A 302 7.09 -18.76 8.61
N GLY A 303 6.11 -18.08 9.22
CA GLY A 303 4.88 -17.67 8.54
C GLY A 303 5.13 -16.69 7.39
N LYS A 304 6.00 -15.69 7.60
CA LYS A 304 6.43 -14.73 6.57
C LYS A 304 7.07 -15.42 5.38
N GLU A 305 7.99 -16.33 5.63
CA GLU A 305 8.72 -17.03 4.57
C GLU A 305 7.82 -18.05 3.85
N PHE A 306 6.90 -18.71 4.58
CA PHE A 306 5.89 -19.58 3.99
C PHE A 306 5.06 -18.87 2.93
N PHE A 307 4.46 -17.71 3.25
CA PHE A 307 3.65 -16.97 2.29
C PHE A 307 4.50 -16.39 1.16
N ALA A 308 5.71 -15.88 1.44
CA ALA A 308 6.61 -15.43 0.38
C ALA A 308 6.91 -16.54 -0.63
N ASN A 309 7.18 -17.76 -0.15
CA ASN A 309 7.44 -18.92 -1.00
C ASN A 309 6.21 -19.40 -1.75
N LYS A 310 5.02 -19.39 -1.13
CA LYS A 310 3.75 -19.64 -1.85
C LYS A 310 3.63 -18.77 -3.10
N PHE A 311 3.89 -17.46 -2.98
CA PHE A 311 3.82 -16.55 -4.14
C PHE A 311 4.96 -16.74 -5.13
N ARG A 312 6.22 -16.90 -4.67
CA ARG A 312 7.38 -17.13 -5.58
C ARG A 312 7.17 -18.37 -6.44
N ASN A 313 6.64 -19.45 -5.86
CA ASN A 313 6.43 -20.73 -6.54
C ASN A 313 5.32 -20.69 -7.61
N LEU A 314 4.50 -19.63 -7.66
CA LEU A 314 3.49 -19.45 -8.70
C LEU A 314 4.07 -18.87 -10.00
N VAL A 315 5.29 -18.33 -9.98
CA VAL A 315 5.92 -17.75 -11.17
C VAL A 315 6.57 -18.85 -12.00
N ARG A 316 6.03 -19.08 -13.20
CA ARG A 316 6.45 -20.20 -14.07
C ARG A 316 7.70 -19.88 -14.90
N GLN A 317 8.06 -18.61 -15.05
CA GLN A 317 9.20 -18.19 -15.85
C GLN A 317 10.51 -18.29 -15.03
N PRO A 318 11.46 -19.18 -15.39
CA PRO A 318 12.62 -19.47 -14.53
C PRO A 318 13.55 -18.28 -14.26
N LYS A 319 13.58 -17.29 -15.16
CA LYS A 319 14.44 -16.09 -15.04
C LYS A 319 13.73 -14.90 -14.40
N LYS A 320 12.44 -15.02 -14.10
CA LYS A 320 11.62 -13.92 -13.60
C LYS A 320 11.61 -13.95 -12.08
N GLU A 321 12.37 -13.06 -11.47
CA GLU A 321 12.38 -12.91 -10.02
C GLU A 321 11.16 -12.12 -9.52
N VAL A 322 10.70 -12.48 -8.32
CA VAL A 322 9.70 -11.71 -7.56
C VAL A 322 10.42 -11.07 -6.37
N TYR A 323 10.45 -9.73 -6.36
CA TYR A 323 11.03 -8.98 -5.25
C TYR A 323 10.01 -8.84 -4.13
N VAL A 324 10.21 -9.55 -3.03
CA VAL A 324 9.28 -9.58 -1.89
C VAL A 324 9.70 -8.55 -0.85
N HIS A 325 8.76 -7.70 -0.45
CA HIS A 325 8.90 -6.77 0.68
C HIS A 325 7.76 -6.95 1.67
N TYR A 326 8.09 -6.95 2.95
CA TYR A 326 7.10 -6.93 4.03
C TYR A 326 6.83 -5.48 4.43
N THR A 327 5.58 -5.05 4.38
CA THR A 327 5.25 -3.63 4.54
C THR A 327 4.16 -3.40 5.58
N ASN A 328 4.25 -2.24 6.24
CA ASN A 328 3.12 -1.61 6.91
C ASN A 328 2.82 -0.31 6.16
N ALA A 329 1.77 -0.30 5.34
CA ALA A 329 1.39 0.88 4.58
C ALA A 329 0.88 2.04 5.46
N THR A 330 0.57 1.83 6.74
CA THR A 330 0.20 2.91 7.66
C THR A 330 1.41 3.57 8.33
N ASP A 331 2.58 2.93 8.28
CA ASP A 331 3.85 3.49 8.75
C ASP A 331 4.57 4.21 7.61
N THR A 332 4.55 5.55 7.68
CA THR A 332 5.19 6.42 6.68
C THR A 332 6.70 6.23 6.62
N ASN A 333 7.39 5.94 7.73
CA ASN A 333 8.84 5.78 7.75
C ASN A 333 9.25 4.45 7.15
N LEU A 334 8.58 3.36 7.54
CA LEU A 334 8.83 2.04 6.98
C LEU A 334 8.55 2.03 5.48
N LEU A 335 7.47 2.70 5.04
CA LEU A 335 7.18 2.78 3.61
C LEU A 335 8.19 3.67 2.87
N LYS A 336 8.65 4.80 3.45
CA LYS A 336 9.76 5.58 2.86
C LYS A 336 11.01 4.73 2.66
N ILE A 337 11.40 3.95 3.67
CA ILE A 337 12.57 3.05 3.60
C ILE A 337 12.35 1.98 2.53
N THR A 338 11.17 1.36 2.51
CA THR A 338 10.81 0.36 1.50
C THR A 338 10.87 0.96 0.09
N MET A 339 10.31 2.15 -0.10
CA MET A 339 10.31 2.87 -1.39
C MET A 339 11.70 3.35 -1.79
N ALA A 340 12.55 3.75 -0.84
CA ALA A 340 13.95 4.08 -1.11
C ALA A 340 14.76 2.83 -1.51
N SER A 341 14.50 1.69 -0.86
CA SER A 341 15.06 0.39 -1.24
C SER A 341 14.55 -0.07 -2.62
N MET A 342 13.31 0.31 -2.98
CA MET A 342 12.79 0.20 -4.34
C MET A 342 13.45 1.19 -5.31
N GLY A 343 13.96 2.34 -4.86
CA GLY A 343 14.85 3.18 -5.66
C GLY A 343 16.11 2.43 -6.12
N ALA A 344 16.57 1.42 -5.35
CA ALA A 344 17.62 0.50 -5.75
C ALA A 344 17.17 -0.57 -6.78
N LEU A 345 15.85 -0.68 -7.08
CA LEU A 345 15.33 -1.32 -8.30
C LEU A 345 15.75 -0.58 -9.56
N ARG A 346 16.54 0.50 -9.48
CA ARG A 346 17.33 0.96 -10.63
C ARG A 346 17.93 -0.23 -11.37
N ARG A 347 18.42 -1.29 -10.69
CA ARG A 347 18.89 -2.51 -11.37
C ARG A 347 17.79 -3.27 -12.14
N ALA A 348 16.65 -3.56 -11.52
CA ALA A 348 15.54 -4.27 -12.18
C ALA A 348 14.90 -3.43 -13.31
N ILE A 349 14.70 -2.13 -13.09
CA ILE A 349 14.18 -1.17 -14.07
C ILE A 349 15.21 -0.96 -15.19
N VAL A 350 16.52 -0.88 -14.90
CA VAL A 350 17.59 -0.81 -15.91
C VAL A 350 17.58 -2.06 -16.78
N VAL A 351 17.44 -3.27 -16.21
CA VAL A 351 17.34 -4.50 -17.00
C VAL A 351 16.14 -4.47 -17.95
N VAL A 352 14.96 -3.99 -17.51
CA VAL A 352 13.77 -3.86 -18.36
C VAL A 352 13.89 -2.74 -19.40
N LEU A 353 14.51 -1.61 -19.04
CA LEU A 353 14.74 -0.49 -19.95
C LEU A 353 15.80 -0.81 -21.02
N HIS A 354 16.82 -1.62 -20.71
CA HIS A 354 17.90 -2.00 -21.63
C HIS A 354 17.58 -3.23 -22.51
N THR A 355 16.52 -3.98 -22.21
CA THR A 355 16.09 -5.17 -22.98
C THR A 355 15.02 -4.87 -24.04
N GLN A 356 14.55 -3.62 -24.15
CA GLN A 356 13.71 -3.19 -25.27
C GLN A 356 14.58 -2.84 -26.50
N PRO A 357 14.37 -3.49 -27.67
CA PRO A 357 15.13 -3.19 -28.87
C PRO A 357 14.83 -1.74 -29.30
N GLY A 358 15.85 -0.87 -29.18
CA GLY A 358 15.76 0.56 -29.50
C GLY A 358 16.11 1.52 -28.35
N ARG A 359 16.29 1.03 -27.11
CA ARG A 359 16.62 1.84 -25.92
C ARG A 359 18.08 1.70 -25.49
N ALA A 360 19.01 2.21 -26.29
CA ALA A 360 20.37 2.44 -25.82
C ALA A 360 20.41 3.82 -25.14
N LEU A 361 20.45 3.86 -23.81
CA LEU A 361 20.85 5.06 -23.08
C LEU A 361 22.31 5.37 -23.46
N ALA A 362 22.56 6.60 -23.90
CA ALA A 362 23.92 7.08 -24.11
C ALA A 362 24.73 6.86 -22.82
N ARG A 363 25.80 6.06 -22.90
CA ARG A 363 26.79 5.97 -21.83
C ARG A 363 27.29 7.39 -21.55
N PRO A 364 27.49 7.79 -20.28
CA PRO A 364 28.18 9.04 -20.00
C PRO A 364 29.58 8.95 -20.64
N SER A 365 29.92 9.97 -21.42
CA SER A 365 31.23 10.08 -22.05
C SER A 365 32.29 10.31 -20.97
N GLU A 366 33.04 9.27 -20.63
CA GLU A 366 34.33 9.43 -19.96
C GLU A 366 35.26 10.18 -20.92
N LYS A 367 35.58 11.42 -20.59
CA LYS A 367 36.68 12.15 -21.23
C LYS A 367 38.00 11.55 -20.74
N PRO A 368 38.97 11.25 -21.62
CA PRO A 368 40.27 10.76 -21.19
C PRO A 368 41.15 11.94 -20.73
N GLY A 369 41.79 11.77 -19.58
CA GLY A 369 43.02 12.49 -19.22
C GLY A 369 43.00 13.25 -17.90
N ARG A 370 43.63 12.68 -16.86
CA ARG A 370 45.02 13.01 -16.49
C ARG A 370 45.42 12.22 -15.25
N THR A 371 46.50 11.46 -15.39
CA THR A 371 47.28 10.84 -14.32
C THR A 371 47.68 11.90 -13.29
N LEU A 372 47.37 11.65 -12.01
CA LEU A 372 48.12 12.20 -10.87
C LEU A 372 48.05 11.20 -9.72
N THR A 373 49.17 10.54 -9.50
CA THR A 373 49.55 9.76 -8.32
C THR A 373 49.48 10.61 -7.05
N ARG A 374 48.79 10.12 -6.02
CA ARG A 374 49.31 10.06 -4.63
C ARG A 374 48.38 9.26 -3.73
N ALA A 375 48.95 8.22 -3.11
CA ALA A 375 48.37 7.51 -1.98
C ALA A 375 48.29 8.46 -0.77
N ILE A 376 47.17 8.40 -0.06
CA ILE A 376 47.02 8.91 1.31
C ILE A 376 46.29 7.82 2.07
N ASP A 377 46.97 7.22 3.04
CA ASP A 377 46.46 6.21 3.97
C ASP A 377 45.38 6.82 4.91
N PRO A 378 44.45 5.99 5.43
CA PRO A 378 43.44 6.44 6.39
C PRO A 378 44.03 6.64 7.80
N PRO A 379 43.54 7.61 8.59
CA PRO A 379 44.03 7.84 9.94
C PRO A 379 43.53 6.78 10.93
N ALA A 380 44.43 6.39 11.84
CA ALA A 380 44.21 5.48 12.94
C ALA A 380 43.30 6.08 14.02
N LEU A 381 42.41 5.26 14.58
CA LEU A 381 41.63 5.52 15.79
C LEU A 381 42.54 5.28 17.01
N GLU A 382 42.87 6.34 17.74
CA GLU A 382 43.47 6.23 19.08
C GLU A 382 42.37 5.90 20.11
N LEU A 383 42.60 4.79 20.83
CA LEU A 383 41.84 4.34 21.98
C LEU A 383 42.37 5.06 23.23
N ASP A 384 41.58 5.96 23.79
CA ASP A 384 41.90 6.59 25.07
C ASP A 384 41.59 5.63 26.23
N SER A 385 42.60 5.33 27.03
CA SER A 385 42.49 4.51 28.25
C SER A 385 42.24 5.42 29.47
N PRO A 386 41.50 4.97 30.50
CA PRO A 386 41.14 5.82 31.62
C PRO A 386 42.26 5.91 32.67
N PRO A 387 42.37 7.02 33.42
CA PRO A 387 43.27 7.09 34.57
C PRO A 387 42.61 6.41 35.78
N GLY A 388 43.38 5.58 36.48
CA GLY A 388 42.94 4.85 37.67
C GLY A 388 43.07 5.64 38.97
N GLY A 389 42.31 5.17 39.97
CA GLY A 389 42.83 4.92 41.32
C GLY A 389 42.46 5.90 42.43
N THR A 390 41.54 5.49 43.30
CA THR A 390 41.55 5.52 44.79
C THR A 390 40.12 5.14 45.21
N GLY A 391 39.86 4.00 45.85
CA GLY A 391 40.23 3.65 47.22
C GLY A 391 39.04 3.97 48.13
N VAL A 392 38.39 2.95 48.69
CA VAL A 392 37.81 2.85 50.05
C VAL A 392 36.77 1.71 50.11
N THR A 393 36.94 0.94 51.19
CA THR A 393 36.27 -0.22 51.76
C THR A 393 34.81 -0.02 52.20
N THR A 394 34.01 -1.10 52.18
CA THR A 394 33.33 -1.80 53.31
C THR A 394 31.92 -2.31 52.97
N ASP A 395 31.72 -3.61 53.20
CA ASP A 395 30.56 -4.30 53.82
C ASP A 395 29.11 -3.88 53.49
N PHE A 396 28.39 -4.72 52.73
CA PHE A 396 27.33 -5.65 53.16
C PHE A 396 26.56 -6.21 51.96
#